data_AF-A0A382F3X7-F1
#
_entry.id   AF-A0A382F3X7-F1
#
_cell.length_a   1.000
_cell.length_b   1.000
_cell.length_c   1.000
_cell.angle_alpha   90.00
_cell.angle_beta   90.00
_cell.angle_gamma   90.00
#
_symmetry.space_group_name_H-M   'P 1'
#
loop_
_entity.id
_entity.type
_entity.pdbx_description
1 polymer ?
#
loop_
_entity_poly.entity_id
_entity_poly.type
_entity_poly.pdbx_seq_one_letter_code
_entity_poly.pdbx_strand_id
1 'polypeptide(L)'
;MFTFADSLNQNLIDEFNSPGPYYTSYPSLGKWTPTIQEEDYKQALLKFMPDVENEDTGLYIHFPYCPKQCYFCICNVSISKDREKINGFFQYLLREIDMLFKFFEKSGKKLRITDIHLGGGTPSYMTEEELTTLVNRLKYWINIDELEEFS
;
A
#
# COMPACT_ATOMS: atom_id res chain seq x y z
N MET A 1 -25.94 -14.65 7.40
CA MET A 1 -26.13 -15.28 6.08
C MET A 1 -26.72 -14.20 5.18
N PHE A 2 -25.94 -13.66 4.25
CA PHE A 2 -26.47 -12.70 3.27
C PHE A 2 -27.38 -13.47 2.32
N THR A 3 -28.69 -13.23 2.39
CA THR A 3 -29.62 -13.67 1.35
C THR A 3 -29.46 -12.71 0.18
N PHE A 4 -28.77 -13.14 -0.86
CA PHE A 4 -28.89 -12.49 -2.16
C PHE A 4 -30.37 -12.49 -2.55
N ALA A 5 -30.88 -11.37 -3.07
CA ALA A 5 -32.26 -11.32 -3.49
C ALA A 5 -32.52 -12.41 -4.54
N ASP A 6 -33.60 -13.18 -4.36
CA ASP A 6 -33.97 -14.30 -5.25
C ASP A 6 -34.20 -13.86 -6.70
N SER A 7 -34.43 -12.56 -6.91
CA SER A 7 -34.50 -11.93 -8.22
C SER A 7 -34.00 -10.50 -8.16
N LEU A 8 -33.15 -10.11 -9.12
CA LEU A 8 -32.77 -8.71 -9.33
C LEU A 8 -33.96 -7.92 -9.89
N ASN A 9 -34.28 -6.78 -9.27
CA ASN A 9 -35.34 -5.89 -9.74
C ASN A 9 -34.84 -5.07 -10.93
N GLN A 10 -35.44 -5.28 -12.10
CA GLN A 10 -35.06 -4.58 -13.35
C GLN A 10 -35.14 -3.05 -13.21
N ASN A 11 -36.12 -2.52 -12.50
CA ASN A 11 -36.26 -1.07 -12.32
C ASN A 11 -35.07 -0.47 -11.55
N LEU A 12 -34.54 -1.20 -10.54
CA LEU A 12 -33.36 -0.76 -9.79
C LEU A 12 -32.09 -0.87 -10.65
N ILE A 13 -31.99 -1.90 -11.49
CA ILE A 13 -30.88 -2.00 -12.45
C ILE A 13 -30.93 -0.81 -13.40
N ASP A 14 -32.09 -0.53 -13.99
CA ASP A 14 -32.23 0.57 -14.94
C ASP A 14 -31.95 1.94 -14.30
N GLU A 15 -32.29 2.11 -13.02
CA GLU A 15 -32.01 3.33 -12.25
C GLU A 15 -30.51 3.50 -11.93
N PHE A 16 -29.83 2.43 -11.49
CA PHE A 16 -28.44 2.50 -10.98
C PHE A 16 -27.37 2.05 -11.99
N ASN A 17 -27.74 1.55 -13.17
CA ASN A 17 -26.81 1.20 -14.25
C ASN A 17 -26.37 2.44 -15.03
N SER A 18 -25.82 3.42 -14.31
CA SER A 18 -25.27 4.65 -14.85
C SER A 18 -23.87 4.90 -14.28
N PRO A 19 -22.97 5.59 -15.01
CA PRO A 19 -21.63 5.87 -14.52
C PRO A 19 -21.67 6.64 -13.19
N GLY A 20 -21.14 6.02 -12.13
CA GLY A 20 -21.02 6.60 -10.80
C GLY A 20 -19.58 6.94 -10.44
N PRO A 21 -19.36 7.66 -9.32
CA PRO A 21 -18.02 7.93 -8.82
C PRO A 21 -17.35 6.63 -8.34
N TYR A 22 -16.07 6.46 -8.67
CA TYR A 22 -15.28 5.35 -8.16
C TYR A 22 -14.77 5.68 -6.75
N TYR A 23 -15.47 5.19 -5.74
CA TYR A 23 -15.16 5.45 -4.33
C TYR A 23 -14.16 4.43 -3.79
N THR A 24 -12.87 4.75 -3.86
CA THR A 24 -11.79 3.99 -3.19
C THR A 24 -11.36 4.58 -1.86
N SER A 25 -11.65 5.86 -1.64
CA SER A 25 -11.35 6.57 -0.39
C SER A 25 -12.31 7.75 -0.20
N TYR A 26 -12.43 8.20 1.04
CA TYR A 26 -13.16 9.42 1.39
C TYR A 26 -12.31 10.31 2.31
N PRO A 27 -12.04 11.57 1.94
CA PRO A 27 -12.40 12.22 0.68
C PRO A 27 -11.62 11.64 -0.52
N SER A 28 -12.26 11.61 -1.69
CA SER A 28 -11.66 11.09 -2.93
C SER A 28 -10.38 11.83 -3.34
N LEU A 29 -9.49 11.18 -4.08
CA LEU A 29 -8.21 11.75 -4.56
C LEU A 29 -8.35 13.11 -5.26
N GLY A 30 -9.44 13.36 -5.99
CA GLY A 30 -9.70 14.66 -6.65
C GLY A 30 -9.91 15.84 -5.70
N LYS A 31 -10.00 15.59 -4.38
CA LYS A 31 -10.05 16.62 -3.34
C LYS A 31 -8.68 16.91 -2.70
N TRP A 32 -7.64 16.16 -3.06
CA TRP A 32 -6.31 16.33 -2.49
C TRP A 32 -5.61 17.51 -3.15
N THR A 33 -4.89 18.31 -2.35
CA THR A 33 -4.15 19.48 -2.82
C THR A 33 -2.65 19.26 -2.65
N PRO A 34 -1.80 19.80 -3.53
CA PRO A 34 -0.34 19.68 -3.42
C PRO A 34 0.25 20.60 -2.34
N THR A 35 -0.57 21.10 -1.42
CA THR A 35 -0.18 22.05 -0.37
C THR A 35 0.42 21.38 0.85
N ILE A 36 0.26 20.05 0.99
CA ILE A 36 0.78 19.27 2.11
C ILE A 36 2.32 19.33 2.12
N GLN A 37 2.89 19.68 3.26
CA GLN A 37 4.33 19.75 3.50
C GLN A 37 4.81 18.56 4.35
N GLU A 38 6.13 18.45 4.48
CA GLU A 38 6.77 17.40 5.29
C GLU A 38 6.26 17.36 6.74
N GLU A 39 6.07 18.53 7.36
CA GLU A 39 5.60 18.61 8.75
C GLU A 39 4.15 18.12 8.89
N ASP A 40 3.28 18.46 7.92
CA ASP A 40 1.89 17.97 7.91
C ASP A 40 1.86 16.43 7.86
N TYR A 41 2.73 15.83 7.05
CA TYR A 41 2.87 14.38 6.95
C TYR A 41 3.34 13.76 8.28
N LYS A 42 4.38 14.31 8.91
CA LYS A 42 4.88 13.83 10.20
C LYS A 42 3.81 13.93 11.29
N GLN A 43 3.09 15.04 11.37
CA GLN A 43 2.01 15.22 12.34
C GLN A 43 0.86 14.23 12.07
N ALA A 44 0.54 13.97 10.80
CA ALA A 44 -0.46 12.96 10.44
C ALA A 44 -0.05 11.55 10.88
N LEU A 45 1.23 11.16 10.70
CA LEU A 45 1.75 9.87 11.18
C LEU A 45 1.68 9.75 12.71
N LEU A 46 2.03 10.81 13.44
CA LEU A 46 1.93 10.82 14.90
C LEU A 46 0.48 10.74 15.38
N LYS A 47 -0.44 11.41 14.68
CA LYS A 47 -1.88 11.37 14.97
C LYS A 47 -2.52 10.03 14.62
N PHE A 48 -2.05 9.38 13.54
CA PHE A 48 -2.51 8.05 13.13
C PHE A 48 -2.28 7.00 14.23
N MET A 49 -1.28 7.21 15.08
CA MET A 49 -0.93 6.34 16.19
C MET A 49 -1.22 7.00 17.55
N PRO A 50 -2.49 7.19 17.96
CA PRO A 50 -2.81 7.65 19.32
C PRO A 50 -2.31 6.62 20.34
N ASP A 51 -2.22 7.00 21.62
CA ASP A 51 -1.52 6.27 22.70
C ASP A 51 -2.10 4.88 23.07
N VAL A 52 -2.89 4.27 22.20
CA VAL A 52 -3.30 2.87 22.30
C VAL A 52 -2.08 2.04 21.90
N GLU A 53 -1.40 1.50 22.91
CA GLU A 53 -0.35 0.51 22.67
C GLU A 53 -0.92 -0.66 21.86
N ASN A 54 -0.25 -1.00 20.75
CA ASN A 54 -0.49 -2.19 19.92
C ASN A 54 -1.76 -2.17 19.05
N GLU A 55 -2.10 -1.04 18.40
CA GLU A 55 -3.09 -1.06 17.32
C GLU A 55 -2.52 -1.70 16.05
N ASP A 56 -3.30 -2.61 15.47
CA ASP A 56 -2.92 -3.43 14.32
C ASP A 56 -2.86 -2.59 13.06
N THR A 57 -1.72 -2.66 12.39
CA THR A 57 -1.43 -1.80 11.25
C THR A 57 -1.03 -2.60 10.03
N GLY A 58 -1.76 -2.41 8.94
CA GLY A 58 -1.39 -2.94 7.64
C GLY A 58 -0.32 -2.07 6.96
N LEU A 59 0.68 -2.72 6.36
CA LEU A 59 1.73 -2.11 5.57
C LEU A 59 1.56 -2.47 4.10
N TYR A 60 1.19 -1.48 3.29
CA TYR A 60 1.17 -1.61 1.84
C TYR A 60 2.50 -1.16 1.21
N ILE A 61 3.11 -2.02 0.41
CA ILE A 61 4.37 -1.75 -0.30
C ILE A 61 4.09 -1.75 -1.80
N HIS A 62 4.28 -0.58 -2.41
CA HIS A 62 4.04 -0.41 -3.83
C HIS A 62 5.31 -0.70 -4.66
N PHE A 63 5.27 -1.73 -5.49
CA PHE A 63 6.28 -2.03 -6.50
C PHE A 63 5.73 -1.71 -7.89
N PRO A 64 6.13 -0.60 -8.53
CA PRO A 64 5.43 -0.09 -9.72
C PRO A 64 5.82 -0.82 -11.01
N TYR A 65 6.74 -1.78 -11.02
CA TYR A 65 7.26 -2.29 -12.29
C TYR A 65 6.48 -3.47 -12.88
N CYS A 66 6.24 -3.39 -14.19
CA CYS A 66 5.74 -4.50 -15.00
C CYS A 66 6.69 -4.78 -16.17
N PRO A 67 6.88 -6.05 -16.58
CA PRO A 67 7.70 -6.40 -17.74
C PRO A 67 7.03 -6.03 -19.08
N LYS A 68 5.70 -5.87 -19.09
CA LYS A 68 4.88 -5.55 -20.26
C LYS A 68 3.59 -4.82 -19.84
N GLN A 69 3.08 -3.95 -20.73
CA GLN A 69 1.79 -3.28 -20.57
C GLN A 69 0.63 -4.23 -20.92
N CYS A 70 -0.35 -4.33 -20.03
CA CYS A 70 -1.65 -4.94 -20.33
C CYS A 70 -2.60 -3.86 -20.85
N TYR A 71 -3.41 -4.17 -21.87
CA TYR A 71 -4.30 -3.19 -22.51
C TYR A 71 -5.41 -2.66 -21.59
N PHE A 72 -5.79 -3.43 -20.59
CA PHE A 72 -6.83 -3.08 -19.61
C PHE A 72 -6.26 -2.51 -18.30
N CYS A 73 -4.93 -2.33 -18.19
CA CYS A 73 -4.31 -1.92 -16.94
C CYS A 73 -4.59 -0.44 -16.64
N ILE A 74 -5.18 -0.19 -15.46
CA ILE A 74 -5.40 1.16 -14.89
C ILE A 74 -4.53 1.42 -13.64
N CYS A 75 -3.65 0.48 -13.29
CA CYS A 75 -2.79 0.60 -12.12
C CYS A 75 -1.71 1.68 -12.33
N ASN A 76 -1.25 2.28 -11.24
CA ASN A 76 -0.06 3.12 -11.27
C ASN A 76 1.18 2.25 -11.47
N VAL A 77 1.70 2.19 -12.70
CA VAL A 77 2.80 1.29 -13.08
C VAL A 77 3.82 1.96 -14.00
N SER A 78 5.03 1.42 -14.01
CA SER A 78 6.13 1.74 -14.90
C SER A 78 6.52 0.48 -15.68
N ILE A 79 6.42 0.53 -17.01
CA ILE A 79 6.82 -0.60 -17.85
C ILE A 79 8.33 -0.53 -18.09
N SER A 80 9.08 -1.50 -17.58
CA SER A 80 10.54 -1.51 -17.72
C SER A 80 11.11 -2.93 -17.72
N LYS A 81 12.09 -3.16 -18.61
CA LYS A 81 12.97 -4.34 -18.59
C LYS A 81 14.39 -3.99 -18.13
N ASP A 82 14.66 -2.71 -17.89
CA ASP A 82 15.94 -2.22 -17.40
C ASP A 82 16.09 -2.58 -15.92
N ARG A 83 16.95 -3.56 -15.63
CA ARG A 83 17.22 -4.03 -14.27
C ARG A 83 17.99 -3.02 -13.44
N GLU A 84 18.82 -2.16 -14.03
CA GLU A 84 19.54 -1.12 -13.30
C GLU A 84 18.57 -0.09 -12.73
N LYS A 85 17.60 0.35 -13.56
CA LYS A 85 16.53 1.26 -13.12
C LYS A 85 15.66 0.65 -12.01
N ILE A 86 15.28 -0.63 -12.15
CA ILE A 86 14.46 -1.34 -11.16
C ILE A 86 15.24 -1.46 -9.84
N ASN A 87 16.50 -1.89 -9.90
CA ASN A 87 17.36 -2.01 -8.73
C ASN A 87 17.57 -0.64 -8.06
N GLY A 88 17.72 0.43 -8.84
CA GLY A 88 17.81 1.80 -8.33
C GLY A 88 16.57 2.20 -7.50
N PHE A 89 15.37 1.97 -8.04
CA PHE A 89 14.13 2.15 -7.28
C PHE A 89 14.08 1.28 -6.02
N PHE A 90 14.46 0.00 -6.13
CA PHE A 90 14.45 -0.92 -5.00
C PHE A 90 15.33 -0.42 -3.84
N GLN A 91 16.50 0.17 -4.14
CA GLN A 91 17.32 0.80 -3.11
C GLN A 91 16.65 2.01 -2.45
N TYR A 92 15.89 2.82 -3.20
CA TYR A 92 15.11 3.92 -2.63
C TYR A 92 13.96 3.39 -1.76
N LEU A 93 13.29 2.32 -2.17
CA LEU A 93 12.22 1.69 -1.39
C LEU A 93 12.72 1.22 -0.01
N LEU A 94 13.88 0.53 0.04
CA LEU A 94 14.47 0.09 1.30
C LEU A 94 14.84 1.28 2.22
N ARG A 95 15.31 2.39 1.64
CA ARG A 95 15.61 3.62 2.40
C ARG A 95 14.35 4.28 2.94
N GLU A 96 13.27 4.30 2.17
CA GLU A 96 11.98 4.83 2.60
C GLU A 96 11.41 4.03 3.79
N ILE A 97 11.48 2.70 3.72
CA ILE A 97 11.13 1.81 4.84
C ILE A 97 11.94 2.16 6.09
N ASP A 98 13.27 2.28 5.97
CA ASP A 98 14.12 2.68 7.10
C ASP A 98 13.73 4.04 7.67
N MET A 99 13.43 5.02 6.81
CA MET A 99 13.07 6.37 7.22
C MET A 99 11.78 6.38 8.02
N LEU A 100 10.78 5.59 7.59
CA LEU A 100 9.51 5.45 8.27
C LEU A 100 9.68 4.84 9.67
N PHE A 101 10.34 3.69 9.77
CA PHE A 101 10.49 3.02 11.06
C PHE A 101 11.42 3.80 12.02
N LYS A 102 12.47 4.45 11.52
CA LYS A 102 13.30 5.37 12.33
C LYS A 102 12.52 6.57 12.84
N PHE A 103 11.55 7.06 12.07
CA PHE A 103 10.68 8.14 12.53
C PHE A 103 9.84 7.70 13.72
N PHE A 104 9.20 6.52 13.64
CA PHE A 104 8.42 5.97 14.75
C PHE A 104 9.27 5.66 15.98
N GLU A 105 10.42 5.00 15.81
CA GLU A 105 11.39 4.74 16.89
C GLU A 105 11.77 6.02 17.63
N LYS A 106 12.12 7.10 16.91
CA LYS A 106 12.48 8.39 17.49
C LYS A 106 11.30 9.09 18.19
N SER A 107 10.08 8.86 17.72
CA SER A 107 8.87 9.41 18.34
C SER A 107 8.44 8.67 19.61
N GLY A 108 9.08 7.54 19.94
CA GLY A 108 8.70 6.68 21.06
C GLY A 108 7.42 5.87 20.80
N LYS A 109 6.92 5.85 19.56
CA LYS A 109 5.76 5.06 19.12
C LYS A 109 6.24 3.75 18.50
N LYS A 110 5.55 2.65 18.79
CA LYS A 110 5.83 1.34 18.18
C LYS A 110 4.69 0.94 17.24
N LEU A 111 5.03 0.57 16.01
CA LEU A 111 4.08 0.01 15.06
C LEU A 111 3.92 -1.50 15.31
N ARG A 112 2.70 -1.97 15.52
CA ARG A 112 2.38 -3.40 15.42
C ARG A 112 1.94 -3.68 13.98
N ILE A 113 2.85 -4.23 13.16
CA ILE A 113 2.53 -4.61 11.78
C ILE A 113 2.00 -6.04 11.78
N THR A 114 0.72 -6.20 11.48
CA THR A 114 0.01 -7.50 11.39
C THR A 114 -0.17 -7.95 9.96
N ASP A 115 -0.20 -7.03 9.00
CA ASP A 115 -0.49 -7.33 7.60
C ASP A 115 0.53 -6.64 6.69
N ILE A 116 1.06 -7.37 5.72
CA ILE A 116 1.89 -6.81 4.65
C ILE A 116 1.28 -7.17 3.31
N HIS A 117 1.05 -6.14 2.48
CA HIS A 117 0.54 -6.30 1.13
C HIS A 117 1.52 -5.71 0.11
N LEU A 118 2.01 -6.55 -0.80
CA LEU A 118 2.81 -6.15 -1.95
C LEU A 118 1.88 -5.90 -3.15
N GLY A 119 1.87 -4.68 -3.68
CA GLY A 119 1.01 -4.33 -4.80
C GLY A 119 1.65 -3.41 -5.82
N GLY A 120 0.81 -2.92 -6.75
CA GLY A 120 1.20 -1.97 -7.79
C GLY A 120 1.27 -2.59 -9.18
N GLY A 121 2.49 -2.74 -9.68
CA GLY A 121 2.76 -3.39 -10.96
C GLY A 121 2.67 -4.89 -10.83
N THR A 122 3.80 -5.57 -11.00
CA THR A 122 3.91 -7.02 -10.83
C THR A 122 4.90 -7.27 -9.70
N PRO A 123 4.49 -7.36 -8.42
CA PRO A 123 5.41 -7.63 -7.31
C PRO A 123 6.27 -8.88 -7.54
N SER A 124 5.72 -9.92 -8.17
CA SER A 124 6.44 -11.13 -8.57
C SER A 124 7.49 -10.91 -9.68
N TYR A 125 7.68 -9.68 -10.16
CA TYR A 125 8.77 -9.30 -11.06
C TYR A 125 10.04 -8.86 -10.31
N MET A 126 9.97 -8.72 -8.98
CA MET A 126 11.16 -8.74 -8.13
C MET A 126 11.89 -10.07 -8.33
N THR A 127 13.22 -10.04 -8.26
CA THR A 127 14.00 -11.28 -8.16
C THR A 127 13.85 -11.90 -6.78
N GLU A 128 14.21 -13.17 -6.65
CA GLU A 128 14.26 -13.85 -5.34
C GLU A 128 15.19 -13.12 -4.35
N GLU A 129 16.32 -12.60 -4.84
CA GLU A 129 17.27 -11.83 -4.04
C GLU A 129 16.67 -10.51 -3.54
N GLU A 130 15.93 -9.79 -4.39
CA GLU A 130 15.25 -8.55 -4.00
C GLU A 130 14.16 -8.82 -2.97
N LEU A 131 13.31 -9.82 -3.20
CA LEU A 131 12.26 -10.18 -2.24
C LEU A 131 12.86 -10.62 -0.90
N THR A 132 13.90 -11.44 -0.92
CA THR A 132 14.62 -11.87 0.29
C THR A 132 15.22 -10.66 1.02
N THR A 133 15.81 -9.71 0.29
CA THR A 133 16.37 -8.49 0.85
C THR A 133 15.29 -7.61 1.48
N LEU A 134 14.13 -7.47 0.83
CA LEU A 134 12.98 -6.73 1.34
C LEU A 134 12.47 -7.36 2.64
N VAL A 135 12.23 -8.67 2.64
CA VAL A 135 11.74 -9.39 3.83
C VAL A 135 12.75 -9.30 4.98
N ASN A 136 14.04 -9.49 4.72
CA ASN A 136 15.08 -9.35 5.74
C ASN A 136 15.14 -7.92 6.29
N ARG A 137 14.92 -6.92 5.43
CA ARG A 137 14.84 -5.53 5.87
C ARG A 137 13.63 -5.28 6.76
N LEU A 138 12.47 -5.84 6.41
CA LEU A 138 11.27 -5.71 7.22
C LEU A 138 11.46 -6.40 8.58
N LYS A 139 12.01 -7.63 8.62
CA LYS A 139 12.31 -8.37 9.87
C LYS A 139 13.20 -7.60 10.86
N TYR A 140 14.01 -6.66 10.38
CA TYR A 140 14.79 -5.81 11.27
C TYR A 140 13.89 -4.84 12.07
N TRP A 141 12.79 -4.39 11.48
CA TRP A 141 11.88 -3.41 12.06
C TRP A 141 10.61 -4.01 12.69
N ILE A 142 10.14 -5.14 12.16
CA ILE A 142 8.87 -5.76 12.53
C ILE A 142 9.08 -7.14 13.16
N ASN A 143 8.23 -7.49 14.11
CA ASN A 143 8.16 -8.85 14.63
C ASN A 143 7.35 -9.72 13.66
N ILE A 144 8.03 -10.50 12.81
CA ILE A 144 7.36 -11.33 11.81
C ILE A 144 6.53 -12.47 12.42
N ASP A 145 6.79 -12.85 13.67
CA ASP A 145 6.02 -13.88 14.37
C ASP A 145 4.61 -13.40 14.76
N GLU A 146 4.38 -12.08 14.75
CA GLU A 146 3.07 -11.45 14.97
C GLU A 146 2.32 -11.15 13.66
N LEU A 147 2.89 -11.53 12.51
CA LEU A 147 2.27 -11.28 11.22
C LEU A 147 1.13 -12.27 10.97
N GLU A 148 -0.04 -11.73 10.67
CA GLU A 148 -1.26 -12.48 10.38
C GLU A 148 -1.41 -12.71 8.88
N GLU A 149 -1.02 -11.74 8.04
CA GLU A 149 -1.06 -11.86 6.58
C GLU A 149 0.21 -11.30 5.89
N PHE A 150 0.71 -12.05 4.90
CA PHE A 150 1.68 -11.58 3.91
C PHE A 150 1.18 -11.94 2.51
N SER A 151 0.79 -10.95 1.71
CA SER A 151 0.26 -11.15 0.35
C SER A 151 0.87 -10.25 -0.71
#